data_AF-A0A420RB48-F1
#
_entry.id   AF-A0A420RB48-F1
#
_cell.length_a   1.000
_cell.length_b   1.000
_cell.length_c   1.000
_cell.angle_alpha   90.00
_cell.angle_beta   90.00
_cell.angle_gamma   90.00
#
_symmetry.space_group_name_H-M   'P 1'
#
loop_
_entity.id
_entity.type
_entity.pdbx_description
1 polymer ?
#
loop_
_entity_poly.entity_id
_entity_poly.type
_entity_poly.pdbx_seq_one_letter_code
_entity_poly.pdbx_strand_id
1 'polypeptide(L)'
;MNRPAPHQIFNPTAQACGVFATEPDKTLILIIDVKDDPVKTWPLVLQQLGPLRDMRYLSRHDKTMATNQTFWPGPITIVGTGNIIKRRDINIGTDLEEWQQRHDAFLDAPLHLLTETGFSQSNGFYGPYELEDEFYTASAPFNKAIGSVRTGFSTQQMETLRNQLRIAKQRNLKSRLWGLPDWPISYRDYVWKILMQEGIDLLNANDIASVAIKYRQLGYLREAA
;
A
#
# COMPACT_ATOMS: atom_id res chain seq x y z
N MET A 1 5.49 7.32 -21.50
CA MET A 1 4.01 7.39 -21.47
C MET A 1 3.59 8.18 -22.70
N ASN A 2 2.78 7.61 -23.58
CA ASN A 2 2.42 8.26 -24.84
C ASN A 2 1.30 9.28 -24.61
N ARG A 3 1.52 10.52 -25.07
CA ARG A 3 0.50 11.57 -25.09
C ARG A 3 -0.61 11.16 -26.07
N PRO A 4 -1.90 11.26 -25.71
CA PRO A 4 -2.98 11.01 -26.67
C PRO A 4 -2.94 12.03 -27.83
N ALA A 5 -3.34 11.59 -29.02
CA ALA A 5 -3.29 12.40 -30.24
C ALA A 5 -4.17 13.66 -30.15
N PRO A 6 -3.85 14.75 -30.88
CA PRO A 6 -4.37 16.11 -30.60
C PRO A 6 -5.88 16.33 -30.83
N HIS A 7 -6.65 15.30 -31.19
CA HIS A 7 -8.06 15.43 -31.59
C HIS A 7 -8.99 14.38 -30.97
N GLN A 8 -8.54 13.65 -29.93
CA GLN A 8 -9.48 12.86 -29.13
C GLN A 8 -10.21 13.78 -28.16
N ILE A 9 -11.54 13.82 -28.31
CA ILE A 9 -12.47 14.42 -27.36
C ILE A 9 -12.05 13.97 -25.96
N PHE A 10 -11.71 14.91 -25.09
CA PHE A 10 -11.42 14.66 -23.68
C PHE A 10 -12.61 13.89 -23.10
N ASN A 11 -12.44 12.58 -22.89
CA ASN A 11 -13.39 11.81 -22.12
C ASN A 11 -13.06 12.09 -20.64
N PRO A 12 -13.93 12.79 -19.89
CA PRO A 12 -13.64 13.15 -18.50
C PRO A 12 -13.50 11.92 -17.58
N THR A 13 -13.90 10.74 -18.06
CA THR A 13 -13.76 9.44 -17.38
C THR A 13 -12.67 8.54 -17.97
N ALA A 14 -11.95 8.95 -19.02
CA ALA A 14 -10.84 8.14 -19.55
C ALA A 14 -9.68 8.08 -18.54
N GLN A 15 -9.40 6.87 -18.07
CA GLN A 15 -8.31 6.58 -17.15
C GLN A 15 -6.99 6.42 -17.92
N ALA A 16 -5.92 7.02 -17.41
CA ALA A 16 -4.59 6.84 -17.98
C ALA A 16 -4.11 5.40 -17.75
N CYS A 17 -3.47 4.80 -18.76
CA CYS A 17 -2.89 3.47 -18.64
C CYS A 17 -1.69 3.48 -17.68
N GLY A 18 -1.64 2.48 -16.79
CA GLY A 18 -0.53 2.20 -15.88
C GLY A 18 0.71 1.67 -16.57
N VAL A 19 1.73 1.37 -15.76
CA VAL A 19 3.06 0.95 -16.24
C VAL A 19 3.16 -0.54 -16.58
N PHE A 20 2.18 -1.34 -16.17
CA PHE A 20 2.17 -2.79 -16.39
C PHE A 20 1.49 -3.13 -17.72
N ALA A 21 2.28 -3.51 -18.72
CA ALA A 21 1.78 -3.74 -20.08
C ALA A 21 0.66 -4.80 -20.17
N THR A 22 0.69 -5.82 -19.32
CA THR A 22 -0.32 -6.90 -19.29
C THR A 22 -1.50 -6.62 -18.37
N GLU A 23 -1.39 -5.61 -17.49
CA GLU A 23 -2.43 -5.22 -16.52
C GLU A 23 -2.47 -3.67 -16.44
N PRO A 24 -2.90 -2.97 -17.51
CA PRO A 24 -2.79 -1.51 -17.59
C PRO A 24 -3.62 -0.77 -16.54
N ASP A 25 -4.63 -1.41 -15.94
CA ASP A 25 -5.45 -0.82 -14.86
C ASP A 25 -4.82 -0.99 -13.47
N LYS A 26 -3.71 -1.72 -13.38
CA LYS A 26 -3.01 -1.95 -12.11
C LYS A 26 -2.13 -0.75 -11.77
N THR A 27 -2.37 -0.19 -10.60
CA THR A 27 -1.59 0.94 -10.09
C THR A 27 -0.17 0.55 -9.70
N LEU A 28 0.79 1.42 -9.99
CA LEU A 28 2.10 1.42 -9.33
C LEU A 28 1.98 2.11 -7.98
N ILE A 29 2.17 1.37 -6.90
CA ILE A 29 2.23 1.94 -5.54
C ILE A 29 3.65 2.46 -5.29
N LEU A 30 3.79 3.78 -5.16
CA LEU A 30 5.04 4.42 -4.75
C LEU A 30 5.02 4.66 -3.24
N ILE A 31 5.77 3.83 -2.51
CA ILE A 31 5.94 3.96 -1.05
C ILE A 31 7.12 4.90 -0.78
N ILE A 32 6.85 6.06 -0.19
CA ILE A 32 7.82 7.11 0.12
C ILE A 32 8.15 7.07 1.61
N ASP A 33 9.36 6.63 1.92
CA ASP A 33 9.86 6.45 3.29
C ASP A 33 10.58 7.72 3.78
N VAL A 34 9.86 8.57 4.52
CA VAL A 34 10.36 9.84 5.05
C VAL A 34 11.30 9.57 6.22
N LYS A 35 12.60 9.80 6.04
CA LYS A 35 13.64 9.56 7.05
C LYS A 35 13.99 10.74 7.93
N ASP A 36 13.74 11.95 7.44
CA ASP A 36 14.08 13.21 8.07
C ASP A 36 12.85 13.85 8.75
N ASP A 37 12.84 15.18 8.88
CA ASP A 37 11.76 15.92 9.50
C ASP A 37 10.53 16.00 8.57
N PRO A 38 9.42 15.31 8.89
CA PRO A 38 8.26 15.26 8.01
C PRO A 38 7.60 16.64 7.81
N VAL A 39 7.78 17.59 8.74
CA VAL A 39 7.22 18.94 8.64
C VAL A 39 7.85 19.71 7.48
N LYS A 40 9.11 19.43 7.17
CA LYS A 40 9.84 20.08 6.08
C LYS A 40 9.71 19.30 4.78
N THR A 41 9.77 17.96 4.86
CA THR A 41 9.93 17.12 3.68
C THR A 41 8.61 16.77 3.01
N TRP A 42 7.57 16.44 3.77
CA TRP A 42 6.31 15.99 3.19
C TRP A 42 5.59 17.05 2.34
N PRO A 43 5.54 18.33 2.74
CA PRO A 43 4.95 19.38 1.90
C PRO A 43 5.65 19.52 0.53
N LEU A 44 6.99 19.35 0.49
CA LEU A 44 7.75 19.39 -0.76
C LEU A 44 7.43 18.19 -1.66
N VAL A 45 7.22 17.01 -1.07
CA VAL A 45 6.75 15.83 -1.81
C VAL A 45 5.38 16.11 -2.43
N LEU A 46 4.41 16.59 -1.64
CA LEU A 46 3.05 16.90 -2.13
C LEU A 46 3.06 17.95 -3.24
N GLN A 47 3.95 18.95 -3.14
CA GLN A 47 4.16 19.95 -4.18
C GLN A 47 4.71 19.33 -5.47
N GLN A 48 5.72 18.47 -5.39
CA GLN A 48 6.34 17.82 -6.56
C GLN A 48 5.39 16.82 -7.26
N LEU A 49 4.36 16.35 -6.59
CA LEU A 49 3.30 15.55 -7.20
C LEU A 49 2.35 16.35 -8.10
N GLY A 50 2.42 17.69 -8.07
CA GLY A 50 1.56 18.60 -8.85
C GLY A 50 1.37 18.20 -10.32
N PRO A 51 2.44 18.00 -11.11
CA PRO A 51 2.30 17.60 -12.50
C PRO A 51 1.54 16.27 -12.70
N LEU A 52 1.73 15.28 -11.81
CA LEU A 52 1.02 14.00 -11.87
C LEU A 52 -0.47 14.16 -11.52
N ARG A 53 -0.77 15.05 -10.56
CA ARG A 53 -2.13 15.43 -10.16
C ARG A 53 -2.87 16.13 -11.29
N ASP A 54 -2.24 17.11 -11.93
CA ASP A 54 -2.81 17.87 -13.05
C ASP A 54 -3.13 16.95 -14.24
N MET A 55 -2.30 15.94 -14.47
CA MET A 55 -2.51 14.89 -15.49
C MET A 55 -3.46 13.78 -15.05
N ARG A 56 -4.02 13.82 -13.83
CA ARG A 56 -4.89 12.79 -13.24
C ARG A 56 -4.25 11.39 -13.19
N TYR A 57 -2.94 11.32 -12.97
CA TYR A 57 -2.20 10.07 -12.85
C TYR A 57 -2.21 9.48 -11.44
N LEU A 58 -2.63 10.27 -10.44
CA LEU A 58 -2.68 9.82 -9.05
C LEU A 58 -4.04 9.21 -8.71
N SER A 59 -4.00 8.07 -8.03
CA SER A 59 -5.15 7.55 -7.27
C SER A 59 -5.56 8.56 -6.21
N ARG A 60 -6.85 8.80 -6.03
CA ARG A 60 -7.35 9.85 -5.15
C ARG A 60 -8.73 9.55 -4.60
N HIS A 61 -9.04 10.09 -3.43
CA HIS A 61 -10.43 10.31 -3.04
C HIS A 61 -10.87 11.67 -3.56
N ASP A 62 -12.09 11.71 -4.09
CA ASP A 62 -12.72 12.93 -4.59
C ASP A 62 -14.24 12.80 -4.44
N LYS A 63 -14.75 13.40 -3.35
CA LYS A 63 -16.17 13.45 -2.97
C LYS A 63 -16.87 14.67 -3.55
N THR A 64 -16.16 15.52 -4.29
CA THR A 64 -16.72 16.76 -4.88
C THR A 64 -17.57 16.49 -6.12
N MET A 65 -17.43 15.31 -6.72
CA MET A 65 -18.18 14.91 -7.89
C MET A 65 -19.56 14.37 -7.51
N ALA A 66 -20.60 14.70 -8.29
CA ALA A 66 -21.97 14.21 -8.11
C ALA A 66 -22.12 12.74 -8.53
N THR A 67 -21.38 11.84 -7.88
CA THR A 67 -21.38 10.39 -8.13
C THR A 67 -21.28 9.63 -6.81
N ASN A 68 -21.71 8.37 -6.79
CA ASN A 68 -21.55 7.49 -5.62
C ASN A 68 -20.12 6.93 -5.45
N GLN A 69 -19.22 7.23 -6.39
CA GLN A 69 -17.83 6.79 -6.36
C GLN A 69 -16.96 7.88 -5.70
N THR A 70 -16.33 7.53 -4.58
CA THR A 70 -15.43 8.45 -3.86
C THR A 70 -13.97 8.20 -4.19
N PHE A 71 -13.58 6.94 -4.43
CA PHE A 71 -12.22 6.58 -4.82
C PHE A 71 -12.05 6.48 -6.34
N TRP A 72 -11.09 7.22 -6.87
CA TRP A 72 -10.73 7.25 -8.29
C TRP A 72 -9.35 6.63 -8.47
N PRO A 73 -9.24 5.42 -9.03
CA PRO A 73 -7.95 4.80 -9.26
C PRO A 73 -7.15 5.56 -10.33
N GLY A 74 -5.85 5.69 -10.10
CA GLY A 74 -4.89 6.22 -11.04
C GLY A 74 -3.79 5.20 -11.35
N PRO A 75 -2.99 5.43 -12.41
CA PRO A 75 -1.83 4.59 -12.72
C PRO A 75 -0.75 4.60 -11.61
N ILE A 76 -0.77 5.60 -10.71
CA ILE A 76 0.17 5.72 -9.60
C ILE A 76 -0.61 5.97 -8.29
N THR A 77 -0.28 5.24 -7.22
CA THR A 77 -0.79 5.50 -5.86
C THR A 77 0.36 5.91 -4.96
N ILE A 78 0.26 7.05 -4.29
CA ILE A 78 1.30 7.57 -3.40
C ILE A 78 1.02 7.17 -1.97
N VAL A 79 2.00 6.57 -1.30
CA VAL A 79 1.87 6.12 0.10
C VAL A 79 3.07 6.60 0.91
N GLY A 80 2.84 7.47 1.90
CA GLY A 80 3.84 7.95 2.84
C GLY A 80 4.06 6.98 4.00
N THR A 81 5.33 6.72 4.34
CA THR A 81 5.74 5.92 5.50
C THR A 81 6.97 6.54 6.19
N GLY A 82 7.46 5.93 7.26
CA GLY A 82 8.58 6.45 8.04
C GLY A 82 8.15 7.49 9.07
N ASN A 83 8.88 8.60 9.20
CA ASN A 83 8.62 9.62 10.22
C ASN A 83 7.30 10.36 10.01
N ILE A 84 6.75 10.40 8.79
CA ILE A 84 5.43 11.02 8.52
C ILE A 84 4.30 10.34 9.30
N ILE A 85 4.41 9.04 9.61
CA ILE A 85 3.41 8.30 10.40
C ILE A 85 3.30 8.84 11.83
N LYS A 86 4.35 9.50 12.35
CA LYS A 86 4.33 10.14 13.67
C LYS A 86 3.66 11.52 13.66
N ARG A 87 3.45 12.08 12.47
CA ARG A 87 2.90 13.42 12.23
C ARG A 87 1.92 13.40 11.07
N ARG A 88 0.90 12.55 11.21
CA ARG A 88 -0.13 12.31 10.20
C ARG A 88 -0.92 13.58 9.84
N ASP A 89 -1.01 14.51 10.80
CA ASP A 89 -1.56 15.85 10.63
C ASP A 89 -0.94 16.61 9.45
N ILE A 90 0.34 16.37 9.14
CA ILE A 90 1.03 17.03 8.02
C ILE A 90 0.50 16.54 6.67
N ASN A 91 0.01 15.29 6.58
CA ASN A 91 -0.58 14.78 5.35
C ASN A 91 -1.95 15.41 5.05
N ILE A 92 -2.66 15.85 6.10
CA ILE A 92 -3.94 16.57 5.97
C ILE A 92 -3.69 17.96 5.38
N GLY A 93 -2.60 18.61 5.80
CA GLY A 93 -2.28 19.98 5.39
C GLY A 93 -2.99 21.00 6.28
N THR A 94 -3.35 22.15 5.71
CA THR A 94 -3.91 23.28 6.46
C THR A 94 -5.43 23.27 6.56
N ASP A 95 -6.11 22.46 5.74
CA ASP A 95 -7.57 22.42 5.65
C ASP A 95 -8.08 20.98 5.69
N LEU A 96 -8.65 20.59 6.82
CA LEU A 96 -9.21 19.25 7.02
C LEU A 96 -10.46 19.02 6.15
N GLU A 97 -11.28 20.05 5.96
CA GLU A 97 -12.51 19.94 5.17
C GLU A 97 -12.15 19.72 3.69
N GLU A 98 -11.19 20.48 3.15
CA GLU A 98 -10.68 20.24 1.80
C GLU A 98 -10.10 18.82 1.67
N TRP A 99 -9.27 18.39 2.62
CA TRP A 99 -8.65 17.06 2.57
C TRP A 99 -9.68 15.92 2.63
N GLN A 100 -10.73 16.06 3.45
CA GLN A 100 -11.83 15.09 3.54
C GLN A 100 -12.65 15.01 2.25
N GLN A 101 -12.74 16.11 1.50
CA GLN A 101 -13.38 16.14 0.19
C GLN A 101 -12.47 15.58 -0.90
N ARG A 102 -11.16 15.85 -0.84
CA ARG A 102 -10.22 15.45 -1.87
C ARG A 102 -8.78 15.32 -1.35
N HIS A 103 -8.19 14.15 -1.56
CA HIS A 103 -6.75 13.93 -1.34
C HIS A 103 -6.23 12.80 -2.26
N ASP A 104 -4.93 12.81 -2.55
CA ASP A 104 -4.28 11.86 -3.47
C ASP A 104 -2.94 11.29 -2.97
N ALA A 105 -2.66 11.53 -1.68
CA ALA A 105 -1.54 10.95 -0.97
C ALA A 105 -2.05 10.28 0.30
N PHE A 106 -1.69 9.00 0.44
CA PHE A 106 -2.14 8.11 1.50
C PHE A 106 -1.00 7.83 2.46
N LEU A 107 -1.31 7.23 3.61
CA LEU A 107 -0.32 6.75 4.56
C LEU A 107 -0.26 5.21 4.62
N ASP A 108 0.84 4.70 5.17
CA ASP A 108 1.07 3.29 5.44
C ASP A 108 0.72 2.96 6.89
N ALA A 109 -0.35 2.19 7.10
CA ALA A 109 -0.80 1.81 8.43
C ALA A 109 0.14 0.75 9.06
N PRO A 110 0.36 0.76 10.38
CA PRO A 110 1.13 -0.29 11.05
C PRO A 110 0.33 -1.60 11.14
N LEU A 111 0.57 -2.55 10.22
CA LEU A 111 -0.19 -3.80 10.10
C LEU A 111 -0.29 -4.61 11.39
N HIS A 112 0.82 -4.71 12.14
CA HIS A 112 0.90 -5.45 13.40
C HIS A 112 0.13 -4.80 14.58
N LEU A 113 -0.32 -3.56 14.41
CA LEU A 113 -1.16 -2.84 15.39
C LEU A 113 -2.60 -2.72 14.93
N LEU A 114 -2.91 -3.12 13.69
CA LEU A 114 -4.22 -2.94 13.09
C LEU A 114 -5.26 -3.80 13.82
N THR A 115 -6.37 -3.18 14.22
CA THR A 115 -7.57 -3.86 14.68
C THR A 115 -8.71 -3.61 13.71
N GLU A 116 -9.84 -4.30 13.91
CA GLU A 116 -11.03 -4.12 13.08
C GLU A 116 -11.58 -2.69 13.10
N THR A 117 -11.37 -1.96 14.21
CA THR A 117 -11.94 -0.63 14.45
C THR A 117 -10.89 0.47 14.68
N GLY A 118 -9.60 0.20 14.44
CA GLY A 118 -8.53 1.18 14.60
C GLY A 118 -7.18 0.53 14.87
N PHE A 119 -6.52 0.93 15.95
CA PHE A 119 -5.20 0.43 16.30
C PHE A 119 -5.16 -0.02 17.76
N SER A 120 -4.41 -1.09 18.04
CA SER A 120 -4.08 -1.47 19.40
C SER A 120 -3.24 -0.38 20.05
N GLN A 121 -3.47 -0.12 21.34
CA GLN A 121 -2.71 0.89 22.07
C GLN A 121 -1.23 0.50 22.05
N SER A 122 -0.42 1.29 21.34
CA SER A 122 1.02 1.18 21.35
C SER A 122 1.59 2.55 21.69
N ASN A 123 2.61 2.56 22.57
CA ASN A 123 3.30 3.78 22.94
C ASN A 123 3.88 4.43 21.67
N GLY A 124 3.30 5.54 21.22
CA GLY A 124 3.83 6.38 20.14
C GLY A 124 3.07 6.40 18.81
N PHE A 125 1.91 5.74 18.69
CA PHE A 125 0.98 6.05 17.58
C PHE A 125 0.12 7.26 17.98
N TYR A 126 0.64 8.46 17.73
CA TYR A 126 -0.01 9.71 18.14
C TYR A 126 -1.22 10.00 17.24
N GLY A 127 -2.38 10.06 17.88
CA GLY A 127 -3.66 10.52 17.32
C GLY A 127 -4.79 9.53 17.62
N PRO A 128 -5.74 9.87 18.50
CA PRO A 128 -6.84 8.97 18.89
C PRO A 128 -7.86 8.69 17.79
N TYR A 129 -7.73 9.34 16.63
CA TYR A 129 -8.67 9.18 15.53
C TYR A 129 -7.92 8.82 14.25
N GLU A 130 -8.35 7.72 13.65
CA GLU A 130 -8.14 7.42 12.25
C GLU A 130 -9.15 8.24 11.45
N LEU A 131 -8.68 8.92 10.41
CA LEU A 131 -9.56 9.55 9.45
C LEU A 131 -9.95 8.53 8.38
N GLU A 132 -11.19 8.63 7.91
CA GLU A 132 -11.64 7.87 6.75
C GLU A 132 -10.69 8.12 5.58
N ASP A 133 -10.36 7.05 4.84
CA ASP A 133 -9.54 7.08 3.63
C ASP A 133 -8.07 7.57 3.83
N GLU A 134 -7.58 7.66 5.07
CA GLU A 134 -6.21 8.11 5.38
C GLU A 134 -5.12 7.13 4.90
N PHE A 135 -5.42 5.83 4.87
CA PHE A 135 -4.45 4.76 4.62
C PHE A 135 -4.79 3.97 3.36
N TYR A 136 -3.75 3.55 2.62
CA TYR A 136 -3.90 2.68 1.44
C TYR A 136 -3.22 1.32 1.60
N THR A 137 -2.08 1.30 2.30
CA THR A 137 -1.36 0.08 2.64
C THR A 137 -1.35 -0.12 4.15
N ALA A 138 -1.12 -1.36 4.56
CA ALA A 138 -0.79 -1.70 5.93
C ALA A 138 0.48 -2.55 5.92
N SER A 139 1.56 -2.03 6.49
CA SER A 139 2.87 -2.69 6.51
C SER A 139 3.40 -2.98 7.90
N ALA A 140 4.22 -4.01 8.03
CA ALA A 140 5.00 -4.24 9.25
C ALA A 140 6.36 -4.91 8.97
N PRO A 141 7.37 -4.69 9.84
CA PRO A 141 8.53 -5.55 9.89
C PRO A 141 8.10 -6.99 10.19
N PHE A 142 8.54 -7.95 9.38
CA PHE A 142 8.16 -9.36 9.51
C PHE A 142 8.47 -9.93 10.90
N ASN A 143 9.66 -9.60 11.44
CA ASN A 143 10.06 -10.03 12.79
C ASN A 143 9.18 -9.44 13.90
N LYS A 144 8.64 -8.23 13.71
CA LYS A 144 7.75 -7.58 14.69
C LYS A 144 6.33 -8.14 14.60
N ALA A 145 5.88 -8.45 13.38
CA ALA A 145 4.55 -8.99 13.13
C ALA A 145 4.42 -10.48 13.51
N ILE A 146 5.43 -11.28 13.19
CA ILE A 146 5.39 -12.76 13.24
C ILE A 146 6.50 -13.37 14.10
N GLY A 147 7.66 -12.73 14.17
CA GLY A 147 8.86 -13.27 14.82
C GLY A 147 9.72 -14.14 13.91
N SER A 148 10.52 -15.02 14.51
CA SER A 148 11.39 -15.95 13.77
C SER A 148 10.60 -17.20 13.35
N VAL A 149 10.75 -17.60 12.08
CA VAL A 149 10.13 -18.81 11.51
C VAL A 149 11.18 -19.77 10.94
N ARG A 150 12.42 -19.73 11.45
CA ARG A 150 13.54 -20.56 10.97
C ARG A 150 13.25 -22.06 11.00
N THR A 151 12.39 -22.50 11.92
CA THR A 151 11.96 -23.90 12.07
C THR A 151 10.57 -24.17 11.45
N GLY A 152 10.08 -23.27 10.60
CA GLY A 152 8.71 -23.26 10.13
C GLY A 152 7.83 -22.26 10.88
N PHE A 153 6.61 -22.05 10.39
CA PHE A 153 5.61 -21.26 11.09
C PHE A 153 4.93 -22.17 12.12
N SER A 154 4.86 -21.72 13.38
CA SER A 154 4.01 -22.38 14.36
C SER A 154 2.53 -22.12 14.07
N THR A 155 1.63 -22.90 14.68
CA THR A 155 0.18 -22.67 14.60
C THR A 155 -0.18 -21.25 15.02
N GLN A 156 0.39 -20.76 16.13
CA GLN A 156 0.16 -19.40 16.61
C GLN A 156 0.63 -18.34 15.61
N GLN A 157 1.78 -18.53 14.98
CA GLN A 157 2.30 -17.60 13.97
C GLN A 157 1.43 -17.57 12.71
N MET A 158 0.90 -18.74 12.29
CA MET A 158 -0.06 -18.82 11.20
C MET A 158 -1.38 -18.10 11.53
N GLU A 159 -1.89 -18.27 12.74
CA GLU A 159 -3.09 -17.57 13.21
C GLU A 159 -2.87 -16.05 13.25
N THR A 160 -1.73 -15.60 13.76
CA THR A 160 -1.36 -14.17 13.77
C THR A 160 -1.28 -13.60 12.36
N LEU A 161 -0.60 -14.30 11.43
CA LEU A 161 -0.51 -13.90 10.02
C LEU A 161 -1.92 -13.77 9.42
N ARG A 162 -2.73 -14.83 9.49
CA ARG A 162 -4.09 -14.85 8.94
C ARG A 162 -4.96 -13.75 9.50
N ASN A 163 -4.91 -13.52 10.81
CA ASN A 163 -5.69 -12.47 11.44
C ASN A 163 -5.28 -11.07 10.95
N GLN A 164 -3.98 -10.79 10.86
CA GLN A 164 -3.50 -9.50 10.33
C GLN A 164 -3.93 -9.27 8.88
N LEU A 165 -3.78 -10.28 8.00
CA LEU A 165 -4.19 -10.19 6.60
C LEU A 165 -5.71 -10.00 6.47
N ARG A 166 -6.49 -10.74 7.27
CA ARG A 166 -7.96 -10.61 7.32
C ARG A 166 -8.38 -9.20 7.73
N ILE A 167 -7.80 -8.64 8.80
CA ILE A 167 -8.13 -7.30 9.28
C ILE A 167 -7.76 -6.24 8.23
N ALA A 168 -6.57 -6.33 7.63
CA ALA A 168 -6.18 -5.42 6.55
C ALA A 168 -7.18 -5.47 5.37
N LYS A 169 -7.56 -6.68 4.94
CA LYS A 169 -8.55 -6.88 3.87
C LYS A 169 -9.91 -6.30 4.22
N GLN A 170 -10.42 -6.53 5.44
CA GLN A 170 -11.69 -5.97 5.91
C GLN A 170 -11.69 -4.44 5.92
N ARG A 171 -10.52 -3.85 6.15
CA ARG A 171 -10.31 -2.40 6.12
C ARG A 171 -9.90 -1.85 4.76
N ASN A 172 -9.96 -2.68 3.72
CA ASN A 172 -9.58 -2.33 2.35
C ASN A 172 -8.12 -1.84 2.20
N LEU A 173 -7.22 -2.28 3.09
CA LEU A 173 -5.80 -1.93 3.06
C LEU A 173 -4.97 -3.05 2.41
N LYS A 174 -3.98 -2.66 1.60
CA LYS A 174 -3.04 -3.62 0.98
C LYS A 174 -1.96 -4.02 1.98
N SER A 175 -1.95 -5.29 2.34
CA SER A 175 -1.03 -5.86 3.32
C SER A 175 0.39 -6.05 2.76
N ARG A 176 1.41 -5.71 3.56
CA ARG A 176 2.82 -5.89 3.24
C ARG A 176 3.64 -6.29 4.47
N LEU A 177 4.52 -7.27 4.32
CA LEU A 177 5.55 -7.57 5.32
C LEU A 177 6.93 -7.33 4.70
N TRP A 178 7.79 -6.59 5.41
CA TRP A 178 9.14 -6.25 4.96
C TRP A 178 10.21 -6.79 5.90
N GLY A 179 11.45 -6.83 5.42
CA GLY A 179 12.54 -7.49 6.15
C GLY A 179 12.36 -9.02 6.14
N LEU A 180 11.90 -9.55 5.00
CA LEU A 180 11.81 -10.98 4.78
C LEU A 180 13.22 -11.60 4.73
N PRO A 181 13.38 -12.88 5.08
CA PRO A 181 14.69 -13.52 5.00
C PRO A 181 15.20 -13.60 3.56
N ASP A 182 16.46 -13.25 3.34
CA ASP A 182 17.12 -13.36 2.03
C ASP A 182 17.90 -14.68 1.86
N TRP A 183 18.39 -15.25 2.97
CA TRP A 183 19.21 -16.46 2.98
C TRP A 183 18.94 -17.30 4.24
N PRO A 184 19.06 -18.64 4.19
CA PRO A 184 19.29 -19.46 2.99
C PRO A 184 18.13 -19.41 2.00
N ILE A 185 18.42 -19.69 0.72
CA ILE A 185 17.43 -19.59 -0.37
C ILE A 185 16.18 -20.41 -0.04
N SER A 186 16.34 -21.65 0.45
CA SER A 186 15.20 -22.50 0.84
C SER A 186 14.31 -21.87 1.91
N TYR A 187 14.88 -21.13 2.86
CA TYR A 187 14.16 -20.43 3.92
C TYR A 187 13.41 -19.20 3.39
N ARG A 188 14.10 -18.36 2.60
CA ARG A 188 13.48 -17.24 1.85
C ARG A 188 12.27 -17.72 1.07
N ASP A 189 12.49 -18.74 0.27
CA ASP A 189 11.53 -19.34 -0.61
C ASP A 189 10.33 -19.93 0.14
N TYR A 190 10.57 -20.58 1.28
CA TYR A 190 9.53 -21.09 2.15
C TYR A 190 8.64 -19.94 2.67
N VAL A 191 9.24 -18.86 3.18
CA VAL A 191 8.47 -17.70 3.69
C VAL A 191 7.65 -17.05 2.57
N TRP A 192 8.24 -16.81 1.39
CA TRP A 192 7.52 -16.28 0.24
C TRP A 192 6.32 -17.15 -0.15
N LYS A 193 6.50 -18.47 -0.19
CA LYS A 193 5.42 -19.42 -0.51
C LYS A 193 4.27 -19.26 0.48
N ILE A 194 4.54 -19.30 1.79
CA ILE A 194 3.51 -19.18 2.83
C ILE A 194 2.77 -17.85 2.70
N LEU A 195 3.49 -16.73 2.60
CA LEU A 195 2.84 -15.41 2.48
C LEU A 195 1.93 -15.29 1.25
N MET A 196 2.37 -15.78 0.09
CA MET A 196 1.54 -15.80 -1.12
C MET A 196 0.34 -16.76 -0.99
N GLN A 197 0.52 -17.89 -0.32
CA GLN A 197 -0.56 -18.86 -0.07
C GLN A 197 -1.65 -18.26 0.83
N GLU A 198 -1.25 -17.55 1.87
CA GLU A 198 -2.16 -16.87 2.81
C GLU A 198 -2.73 -15.55 2.27
N GLY A 199 -2.28 -15.10 1.09
CA GLY A 199 -2.88 -13.98 0.37
C GLY A 199 -2.38 -12.60 0.75
N ILE A 200 -1.07 -12.46 1.05
CA ILE A 200 -0.43 -11.13 1.16
C ILE A 200 -0.66 -10.33 -0.14
N ASP A 201 -0.99 -9.04 -0.04
CA ASP A 201 -1.21 -8.20 -1.22
C ASP A 201 0.10 -7.79 -1.90
N LEU A 202 1.09 -7.39 -1.10
CA LEU A 202 2.38 -6.89 -1.56
C LEU A 202 3.52 -7.70 -0.95
N LEU A 203 4.13 -8.58 -1.76
CA LEU A 203 5.29 -9.35 -1.34
C LEU A 203 6.58 -8.52 -1.48
N ASN A 204 7.28 -8.29 -0.36
CA ASN A 204 8.59 -7.65 -0.37
C ASN A 204 9.67 -8.67 -0.76
N ALA A 205 10.43 -8.41 -1.82
CA ALA A 205 11.50 -9.29 -2.27
C ALA A 205 12.67 -8.46 -2.81
N ASN A 206 13.89 -8.87 -2.47
CA ASN A 206 15.11 -8.28 -3.02
C ASN A 206 15.46 -8.85 -4.41
N ASP A 207 15.14 -10.13 -4.65
CA ASP A 207 15.35 -10.81 -5.93
C ASP A 207 14.03 -10.92 -6.71
N ILE A 208 13.77 -9.91 -7.53
CA ILE A 208 12.54 -9.74 -8.31
C ILE A 208 12.38 -10.86 -9.35
N ALA A 209 13.49 -11.32 -9.94
CA ALA A 209 13.46 -12.39 -10.94
C ALA A 209 13.05 -13.73 -10.30
N SER A 210 13.66 -14.09 -9.18
CA SER A 210 13.32 -15.32 -8.45
C SER A 210 11.88 -15.33 -7.97
N VAL A 211 11.40 -14.22 -7.39
CA VAL A 211 10.01 -14.16 -6.90
C VAL A 211 9.00 -14.26 -8.05
N ALA A 212 9.29 -13.68 -9.22
CA ALA A 212 8.42 -13.78 -10.40
C ALA A 212 8.35 -15.20 -10.98
N ILE A 213 9.46 -15.95 -10.97
CA ILE A 213 9.46 -17.38 -11.33
C ILE A 213 8.60 -18.17 -10.35
N LYS A 214 8.80 -17.93 -9.06
CA LYS A 214 8.08 -18.63 -8.01
C LYS A 214 6.57 -18.37 -8.02
N TYR A 215 6.17 -17.11 -8.24
CA TYR A 215 4.77 -16.73 -8.36
C TYR A 215 4.07 -17.52 -9.48
N ARG A 216 4.71 -17.61 -10.66
CA ARG A 216 4.20 -18.42 -11.78
C ARG A 216 4.05 -19.89 -11.41
N GLN A 217 5.07 -20.48 -10.77
CA GLN A 217 5.01 -21.89 -10.31
C GLN A 217 3.85 -22.14 -9.35
N LEU A 218 3.59 -21.23 -8.40
CA LEU A 218 2.48 -21.36 -7.47
C LEU A 218 1.11 -21.15 -8.14
N GLY A 219 1.04 -20.27 -9.15
CA GLY A 219 -0.16 -20.07 -9.97
C GLY A 219 -0.56 -21.35 -10.70
N TYR A 220 0.39 -21.99 -11.39
CA TYR A 220 0.16 -23.28 -12.05
C TYR A 220 -0.36 -24.36 -11.09
N LEU A 221 0.16 -24.41 -9.86
CA LEU A 221 -0.28 -25.38 -8.85
C LEU A 221 -1.70 -25.11 -8.34
N ARG A 222 -2.20 -23.87 -8.39
CA ARG A 222 -3.57 -23.52 -8.01
C ARG A 222 -4.58 -23.83 -9.12
N GLU A 223 -4.18 -23.73 -10.39
CA GLU A 223 -5.05 -24.05 -11.53
C GLU A 223 -5.19 -25.56 -11.77
N ALA A 224 -4.24 -26.36 -11.29
CA ALA A 224 -4.20 -27.81 -11.45
C ALA A 224 -4.85 -28.62 -10.31
N ALA A 225 -5.36 -27.96 -9.26
CA ALA A 225 -5.94 -28.57 -8.06
C ALA A 225 -7.44 -28.27 -7.95
#